data_AF-A0A317CC88-F1
#
_entry.id   AF-A0A317CC88-F1
#
_cell.length_a   1.000
_cell.length_b   1.000
_cell.length_c   1.000
_cell.angle_alpha   90.00
_cell.angle_beta   90.00
_cell.angle_gamma   90.00
#
_symmetry.space_group_name_H-M   'P 1'
#
loop_
_entity.id
_entity.type
_entity.pdbx_description
1 polymer ?
#
loop_
_entity_poly.entity_id
_entity_poly.type
_entity_poly.pdbx_seq_one_letter_code
_entity_poly.pdbx_strand_id
1 'polypeptide(L)'
;MRFLRYFLLICTALILTINSLPLYAATSALPTWDKRWQCGKEIPIKKATIQYLKARKKLLAYRLKGKALPLLISEDYNGTGMIVFTRLNKRWRAYPITKSSIPMGVYSTASHFRISLFAMSNRHQFTALNIKNQLRNIQCRNLPVPAGIKRNSMQYLSVQYFNVLPSGNGQLISAAYDASKVGKTKLRWFRSHTNDWGYHWDKPGPIQAPKKKYVLKGSFIKAQEFPAPWWLISSLLKQAR
;
A
#
# COMPACT_ATOMS: atom_id res chain seq x y z
N MET A 1 -41.78 32.46 69.05
CA MET A 1 -41.41 32.50 67.62
C MET A 1 -39.89 32.67 67.48
N ARG A 2 -39.10 31.60 67.27
CA ARG A 2 -37.69 31.70 66.79
C ARG A 2 -36.98 30.35 66.53
N PHE A 3 -37.71 29.27 66.26
CA PHE A 3 -37.11 27.94 66.01
C PHE A 3 -37.54 27.31 64.67
N LEU A 4 -37.89 28.12 63.67
CA LEU A 4 -38.38 27.64 62.36
C LEU A 4 -37.68 28.28 61.16
N ARG A 5 -36.39 28.65 61.30
CA ARG A 5 -35.60 29.24 60.20
C ARG A 5 -34.30 28.51 59.85
N TYR A 6 -33.93 27.45 60.57
CA TYR A 6 -32.68 26.73 60.31
C TYR A 6 -32.85 25.39 59.59
N PHE A 7 -34.08 24.95 59.30
CA PHE A 7 -34.31 23.66 58.64
C PHE A 7 -34.32 23.73 57.09
N LEU A 8 -34.21 24.92 56.51
CA LEU A 8 -34.33 25.16 55.06
C LEU A 8 -33.00 25.52 54.37
N LEU A 9 -31.87 25.25 55.04
CA LEU A 9 -30.53 25.53 54.51
C LEU A 9 -29.63 24.29 54.37
N ILE A 10 -30.14 23.08 54.67
CA ILE A 10 -29.35 21.84 54.60
C ILE A 10 -29.77 20.94 53.40
N CYS A 11 -30.88 21.23 52.71
CA CYS A 11 -31.33 20.48 51.53
C CYS A 11 -30.94 21.08 50.17
N THR A 12 -30.01 22.05 50.13
CA THR A 12 -29.44 22.61 48.89
C THR A 12 -27.94 22.33 48.76
N ALA A 13 -27.45 21.25 49.36
CA ALA A 13 -26.04 20.86 49.32
C ALA A 13 -25.78 19.50 48.63
N LEU A 14 -26.74 18.94 47.87
CA LEU A 14 -26.58 17.60 47.28
C LEU A 14 -27.10 17.46 45.84
N ILE A 15 -27.13 18.54 45.06
CA ILE A 15 -27.45 18.46 43.63
C ILE A 15 -26.47 19.37 42.88
N LEU A 16 -25.71 18.77 41.95
CA LEU A 16 -24.81 19.39 40.97
C LEU A 16 -23.34 19.62 41.38
N THR A 17 -22.67 18.56 41.83
CA THR A 17 -21.27 18.33 41.42
C THR A 17 -21.20 17.08 40.54
N ILE A 18 -21.91 17.13 39.41
CA ILE A 18 -21.49 16.34 38.25
C ILE A 18 -20.17 16.97 37.84
N ASN A 19 -19.09 16.47 38.44
CA ASN A 19 -17.76 16.60 37.90
C ASN A 19 -17.84 16.04 36.47
N SER A 20 -18.04 16.93 35.52
CA SER A 20 -17.74 16.72 34.11
C SER A 20 -16.23 16.51 34.04
N LEU A 21 -15.80 15.33 34.46
CA LEU A 21 -14.52 14.78 34.07
C LEU A 21 -14.54 14.87 32.54
N PRO A 22 -13.67 15.67 31.92
CA PRO A 22 -13.47 15.53 30.50
C PRO A 22 -12.98 14.09 30.34
N LEU A 23 -13.86 13.22 29.83
CA LEU A 23 -13.48 11.99 29.17
C LEU A 23 -12.60 12.46 28.00
N TYR A 24 -11.32 12.68 28.29
CA TYR A 24 -10.26 12.61 27.31
C TYR A 24 -10.32 11.17 26.83
N ALA A 25 -11.19 10.93 25.85
CA ALA A 25 -11.04 9.79 24.98
C ALA A 25 -9.59 9.86 24.52
N ALA A 26 -8.77 8.93 25.00
CA ALA A 26 -7.41 8.79 24.56
C ALA A 26 -7.51 8.60 23.04
N THR A 27 -7.32 9.69 22.30
CA THR A 27 -7.25 9.68 20.86
C THR A 27 -5.96 8.94 20.58
N SER A 28 -6.06 7.61 20.46
CA SER A 28 -4.93 6.75 20.16
C SER A 28 -4.22 7.39 18.97
N ALA A 29 -2.99 7.83 19.19
CA ALA A 29 -2.23 8.58 18.18
C ALA A 29 -2.36 7.85 16.85
N LEU A 30 -2.79 8.57 15.81
CA LEU A 30 -3.07 7.97 14.51
C LEU A 30 -1.87 7.13 14.09
N PRO A 31 -2.06 5.86 13.66
CA PRO A 31 -0.95 5.05 13.19
C PRO A 31 -0.20 5.78 12.07
N THR A 32 1.11 5.97 12.25
CA THR A 32 1.98 6.65 11.30
C THR A 32 3.09 5.73 10.82
N TRP A 33 3.66 6.06 9.66
CA TRP A 33 4.87 5.43 9.15
C TRP A 33 6.03 5.54 10.14
N ASP A 34 6.63 4.42 10.54
CA ASP A 34 7.84 4.39 11.38
C ASP A 34 9.09 4.62 10.52
N LYS A 35 9.94 5.59 10.91
CA LYS A 35 11.16 5.92 10.17
C LYS A 35 12.16 4.76 10.07
N ARG A 36 12.07 3.76 10.97
CA ARG A 36 12.91 2.56 10.97
C ARG A 36 12.44 1.50 9.98
N TRP A 37 11.24 1.63 9.43
CA TRP A 37 10.72 0.68 8.45
C TRP A 37 11.54 0.72 7.16
N GLN A 38 12.02 -0.45 6.77
CA GLN A 38 12.78 -0.68 5.55
C GLN A 38 11.94 -1.50 4.59
N CYS A 39 12.02 -1.18 3.30
CA CYS A 39 11.18 -1.84 2.30
C CYS A 39 11.39 -3.36 2.29
N GLY A 40 10.31 -4.13 2.37
CA GLY A 40 10.34 -5.59 2.31
C GLY A 40 10.87 -6.27 3.59
N LYS A 41 11.20 -5.52 4.65
CA LYS A 41 11.58 -6.10 5.95
C LYS A 41 10.36 -6.34 6.82
N GLU A 42 10.27 -7.51 7.45
CA GLU A 42 9.10 -7.86 8.25
C GLU A 42 8.94 -6.91 9.44
N ILE A 43 7.70 -6.50 9.70
CA ILE A 43 7.35 -5.66 10.86
C ILE A 43 6.24 -6.33 11.69
N PRO A 44 6.16 -6.02 13.00
CA PRO A 44 5.04 -6.47 13.83
C PRO A 44 3.70 -5.93 13.32
N ILE A 45 2.67 -6.78 13.37
CA ILE A 45 1.29 -6.41 13.01
C ILE A 45 0.60 -5.89 14.26
N LYS A 46 0.39 -4.57 14.32
CA LYS A 46 -0.31 -3.90 15.44
C LYS A 46 -1.82 -3.88 15.21
N LYS A 47 -2.61 -4.31 16.19
CA LYS A 47 -4.08 -4.35 16.11
C LYS A 47 -4.68 -2.98 15.82
N ALA A 48 -4.19 -1.94 16.48
CA ALA A 48 -4.62 -0.55 16.26
C ALA A 48 -4.42 -0.09 14.81
N THR A 49 -3.31 -0.48 14.18
CA THR A 49 -3.04 -0.19 12.75
C THR A 49 -4.06 -0.85 11.84
N ILE A 50 -4.38 -2.13 12.06
CA ILE A 50 -5.35 -2.85 11.22
C ILE A 50 -6.76 -2.29 11.41
N GLN A 51 -7.16 -1.97 12.64
CA GLN A 51 -8.46 -1.35 12.94
C GLN A 51 -8.59 0.01 12.26
N TYR A 52 -7.55 0.85 12.35
CA TYR A 52 -7.48 2.14 11.66
C TYR A 52 -7.65 2.00 10.14
N LEU A 53 -6.86 1.11 9.52
CA LEU A 53 -6.91 0.88 8.07
C LEU A 53 -8.28 0.32 7.64
N LYS A 54 -8.87 -0.58 8.42
CA LYS A 54 -10.22 -1.13 8.17
C LYS A 54 -11.27 -0.03 8.23
N ALA A 55 -11.28 0.79 9.28
CA ALA A 55 -12.28 1.86 9.47
C ALA A 55 -12.29 2.87 8.31
N ARG A 56 -11.11 3.12 7.71
CA ARG A 56 -10.94 4.04 6.58
C ARG A 56 -11.04 3.38 5.21
N LYS A 57 -11.36 2.09 5.14
CA LYS A 57 -11.38 1.30 3.88
C LYS A 57 -10.07 1.38 3.10
N LYS A 58 -8.94 1.37 3.83
CA LYS A 58 -7.58 1.50 3.29
C LYS A 58 -6.88 0.16 3.07
N LEU A 59 -7.58 -0.97 3.22
CA LEU A 59 -7.07 -2.31 2.92
C LEU A 59 -7.70 -2.81 1.61
N LEU A 60 -6.84 -3.17 0.67
CA LEU A 60 -7.20 -3.68 -0.65
C LEU A 60 -6.83 -5.15 -0.75
N ALA A 61 -7.71 -5.93 -1.39
CA ALA A 61 -7.44 -7.31 -1.76
C ALA A 61 -7.26 -7.40 -3.27
N TYR A 62 -6.58 -8.46 -3.71
CA TYR A 62 -6.30 -8.70 -5.12
C TYR A 62 -6.71 -10.11 -5.49
N ARG A 63 -7.30 -10.29 -6.67
CA ARG A 63 -7.71 -11.60 -7.19
C ARG A 63 -7.11 -11.84 -8.57
N LEU A 64 -6.79 -13.10 -8.84
CA LEU A 64 -6.35 -13.56 -10.14
C LEU A 64 -7.35 -14.60 -10.65
N LYS A 65 -7.91 -14.39 -11.85
CA LYS A 65 -8.91 -15.30 -12.44
C LYS A 65 -10.02 -15.70 -11.44
N GLY A 66 -10.56 -14.71 -10.73
CA GLY A 66 -11.63 -14.90 -9.73
C GLY A 66 -11.18 -15.39 -8.34
N LYS A 67 -9.94 -15.88 -8.18
CA LYS A 67 -9.43 -16.37 -6.88
C LYS A 67 -8.66 -15.27 -6.13
N ALA A 68 -9.01 -15.05 -4.86
CA ALA A 68 -8.30 -14.08 -4.03
C ALA A 68 -6.85 -14.54 -3.77
N LEU A 69 -5.91 -13.63 -3.97
CA LEU A 69 -4.53 -13.81 -3.54
C LEU A 69 -4.47 -13.79 -2.01
N PRO A 70 -3.56 -14.56 -1.39
CA PRO A 70 -3.38 -14.60 0.05
C PRO A 70 -2.62 -13.36 0.57
N LEU A 71 -3.04 -12.16 0.16
CA LEU A 71 -2.43 -10.90 0.55
C LEU A 71 -3.46 -9.76 0.66
N LEU A 72 -3.11 -8.77 1.46
CA LEU A 72 -3.77 -7.48 1.59
C LEU A 72 -2.74 -6.38 1.42
N ILE A 73 -3.16 -5.22 0.90
CA ILE A 73 -2.26 -4.08 0.69
C ILE A 73 -2.93 -2.87 1.31
N SER A 74 -2.20 -2.17 2.19
CA SER A 74 -2.68 -0.88 2.68
C SER A 74 -2.41 0.21 1.64
N GLU A 75 -3.37 1.08 1.40
CA GLU A 75 -3.17 2.30 0.61
C GLU A 75 -3.51 3.52 1.46
N ASP A 76 -2.59 3.88 2.35
CA ASP A 76 -2.77 4.99 3.28
C ASP A 76 -1.68 6.05 3.09
N TYR A 77 -1.89 6.87 2.06
CA TYR A 77 -0.91 7.84 1.58
C TYR A 77 -0.42 8.84 2.65
N ASN A 78 -1.28 9.25 3.59
CA ASN A 78 -0.95 10.26 4.62
C ASN A 78 -0.63 9.67 6.00
N GLY A 79 -0.89 8.39 6.25
CA GLY A 79 -0.64 7.77 7.56
C GLY A 79 0.47 6.74 7.52
N THR A 80 0.07 5.48 7.49
CA THR A 80 0.91 4.28 7.58
C THR A 80 1.63 3.93 6.27
N GLY A 81 1.36 4.63 5.17
CA GLY A 81 1.91 4.33 3.86
C GLY A 81 1.38 3.02 3.28
N MET A 82 2.18 2.41 2.41
CA MET A 82 1.83 1.15 1.77
C MET A 82 2.55 -0.02 2.44
N ILE A 83 1.77 -0.96 2.95
CA ILE A 83 2.21 -2.18 3.64
C ILE A 83 1.54 -3.36 2.95
N VAL A 84 2.33 -4.36 2.60
CA VAL A 84 1.80 -5.64 2.11
C VAL A 84 1.71 -6.61 3.29
N PHE A 85 0.50 -7.10 3.54
CA PHE A 85 0.25 -8.19 4.45
C PHE A 85 0.14 -9.47 3.62
N THR A 86 0.93 -10.49 3.92
CA THR A 86 0.88 -11.79 3.24
C THR A 86 0.48 -12.87 4.21
N ARG A 87 -0.30 -13.85 3.75
CA ARG A 87 -0.74 -14.99 4.57
C ARG A 87 -0.12 -16.29 4.05
N LEU A 88 0.82 -16.86 4.80
CA LEU A 88 1.45 -18.14 4.51
C LEU A 88 1.17 -19.12 5.65
N ASN A 89 0.65 -20.32 5.34
CA ASN A 89 0.35 -21.37 6.32
C ASN A 89 -0.49 -20.82 7.50
N LYS A 90 -1.56 -20.08 7.18
CA LYS A 90 -2.44 -19.38 8.13
C LYS A 90 -1.78 -18.26 8.96
N ARG A 91 -0.48 -18.02 8.84
CA ARG A 91 0.26 -16.96 9.52
C ARG A 91 0.39 -15.72 8.64
N TRP A 92 -0.04 -14.58 9.18
CA TRP A 92 0.15 -13.26 8.59
C TRP A 92 1.53 -12.70 8.88
N ARG A 93 2.07 -11.98 7.91
CA ARG A 93 3.31 -11.21 7.99
C ARG A 93 3.08 -9.87 7.30
N ALA A 94 3.75 -8.81 7.76
CA ALA A 94 3.62 -7.47 7.20
C ALA A 94 4.97 -6.96 6.71
N TYR A 95 4.97 -6.35 5.53
CA TYR A 95 6.14 -5.82 4.87
C TYR A 95 5.83 -4.39 4.40
N PRO A 96 6.43 -3.36 5.03
CA PRO A 96 6.29 -2.01 4.57
C PRO A 96 6.97 -1.90 3.20
N ILE A 97 6.38 -1.11 2.30
CA ILE A 97 6.97 -0.85 1.00
C ILE A 97 7.55 0.55 0.97
N THR A 98 6.68 1.56 1.02
CA THR A 98 7.15 2.95 1.05
C THR A 98 6.09 3.88 1.61
N LYS A 99 6.57 4.97 2.20
CA LYS A 99 5.74 6.05 2.73
C LYS A 99 5.06 6.79 1.57
N SER A 100 3.81 7.20 1.76
CA SER A 100 3.08 8.04 0.80
C SER A 100 3.12 7.52 -0.63
N SER A 101 2.69 6.27 -0.80
CA SER A 101 2.62 5.61 -2.11
C SER A 101 1.27 5.03 -2.40
N ILE A 102 1.08 4.79 -3.69
CA ILE A 102 -0.08 4.13 -4.27
C ILE A 102 0.38 2.91 -5.08
N PRO A 103 -0.39 1.82 -5.09
CA PRO A 103 -0.10 0.65 -5.91
C PRO A 103 -0.27 0.99 -7.40
N MET A 104 0.75 0.70 -8.21
CA MET A 104 0.71 0.83 -9.67
C MET A 104 0.22 -0.44 -10.36
N GLY A 105 0.38 -1.59 -9.69
CA GLY A 105 -0.15 -2.86 -10.17
C GLY A 105 0.42 -4.03 -9.40
N VAL A 106 -0.42 -5.04 -9.24
CA VAL A 106 -0.06 -6.34 -8.69
C VAL A 106 -0.17 -7.36 -9.80
N TYR A 107 0.88 -8.16 -9.98
CA TYR A 107 0.98 -9.15 -11.03
C TYR A 107 1.35 -10.48 -10.39
N SER A 108 0.77 -11.58 -10.86
CA SER A 108 1.06 -12.90 -10.32
C SER A 108 1.15 -13.93 -11.44
N THR A 109 2.02 -14.92 -11.26
CA THR A 109 1.99 -16.15 -12.06
C THR A 109 0.72 -16.93 -11.77
N ALA A 110 0.26 -17.75 -12.72
CA ALA A 110 -0.97 -18.54 -12.55
C ALA A 110 -0.99 -19.42 -11.29
N SER A 111 0.17 -19.94 -10.85
CA SER A 111 0.32 -20.76 -9.64
C SER A 111 0.56 -19.96 -8.35
N HIS A 112 0.58 -18.63 -8.42
CA HIS A 112 0.98 -17.73 -7.32
C HIS A 112 2.38 -17.96 -6.76
N PHE A 113 3.21 -18.73 -7.47
CA PHE A 113 4.60 -18.96 -7.08
C PHE A 113 5.41 -17.67 -7.05
N ARG A 114 5.10 -16.72 -7.95
CA ARG A 114 5.66 -15.38 -8.01
C ARG A 114 4.57 -14.31 -8.02
N ILE A 115 4.82 -13.24 -7.29
CA ILE A 115 4.02 -12.01 -7.31
C ILE A 115 4.97 -10.82 -7.43
N SER A 116 4.67 -9.90 -8.33
CA SER A 116 5.39 -8.63 -8.48
C SER A 116 4.39 -7.51 -8.23
N LEU A 117 4.74 -6.63 -7.29
CA LEU A 117 3.98 -5.44 -6.97
C LEU A 117 4.83 -4.22 -7.30
N PHE A 118 4.22 -3.27 -8.00
CA PHE A 118 4.83 -1.99 -8.30
C PHE A 118 4.10 -0.88 -7.55
N ALA A 119 4.84 0.09 -7.05
CA ALA A 119 4.29 1.25 -6.36
C ALA A 119 5.10 2.50 -6.63
N MET A 120 4.43 3.64 -6.54
CA MET A 120 5.03 4.94 -6.75
C MET A 120 4.75 5.83 -5.55
N SER A 121 5.80 6.42 -4.98
CA SER A 121 5.65 7.40 -3.91
C SER A 121 5.57 8.84 -4.45
N ASN A 122 5.15 9.74 -3.59
CA ASN A 122 5.11 11.19 -3.84
C ASN A 122 6.49 11.86 -4.02
N ARG A 123 7.58 11.14 -3.70
CA ARG A 123 8.96 11.56 -3.98
C ARG A 123 9.52 10.86 -5.22
N HIS A 124 8.63 10.38 -6.08
CA HIS A 124 8.93 9.66 -7.31
C HIS A 124 9.82 8.43 -7.08
N GLN A 125 9.67 7.80 -5.91
CA GLN A 125 10.35 6.55 -5.61
C GLN A 125 9.53 5.41 -6.20
N PHE A 126 9.92 4.98 -7.38
CA PHE A 126 9.33 3.83 -8.03
C PHE A 126 9.89 2.56 -7.40
N THR A 127 9.02 1.72 -6.85
CA THR A 127 9.40 0.57 -6.03
C THR A 127 8.82 -0.70 -6.63
N ALA A 128 9.61 -1.77 -6.67
CA ALA A 128 9.14 -3.12 -6.92
C ALA A 128 9.31 -3.99 -5.68
N LEU A 129 8.23 -4.64 -5.26
CA LEU A 129 8.26 -5.73 -4.30
C LEU A 129 7.98 -7.05 -5.03
N ASN A 130 8.97 -7.93 -5.04
CA ASN A 130 8.88 -9.25 -5.61
C ASN A 130 8.75 -10.29 -4.49
N ILE A 131 7.80 -11.18 -4.67
CA ILE A 131 7.53 -12.29 -3.78
C ILE A 131 7.79 -13.59 -4.56
N LYS A 132 8.59 -14.50 -4.01
CA LYS A 132 8.81 -15.84 -4.61
C LYS A 132 8.55 -16.97 -3.62
N ASN A 133 8.46 -18.16 -4.18
CA ASN A 133 8.29 -19.39 -3.43
C ASN A 133 7.04 -19.34 -2.54
N GLN A 134 5.91 -18.93 -3.12
CA GLN A 134 4.61 -18.86 -2.45
C GLN A 134 4.66 -18.04 -1.16
N LEU A 135 5.04 -16.77 -1.23
CA LEU A 135 5.12 -15.85 -0.08
C LEU A 135 6.27 -16.09 0.92
N ARG A 136 7.19 -17.04 0.67
CA ARG A 136 8.31 -17.31 1.60
C ARG A 136 9.41 -16.27 1.53
N ASN A 137 9.63 -15.69 0.37
CA ASN A 137 10.75 -14.78 0.11
C ASN A 137 10.22 -13.46 -0.41
N ILE A 138 10.55 -12.38 0.31
CA ILE A 138 10.19 -11.01 -0.04
C ILE A 138 11.47 -10.26 -0.39
N GLN A 139 11.44 -9.58 -1.52
CA GLN A 139 12.53 -8.71 -1.94
C GLN A 139 11.94 -7.41 -2.45
N CYS A 140 12.37 -6.30 -1.87
CA CYS A 140 11.99 -4.99 -2.30
C CYS A 140 13.19 -4.21 -2.80
N ARG A 141 13.01 -3.50 -3.92
CA ARG A 141 14.00 -2.55 -4.43
C ARG A 141 13.34 -1.32 -5.02
N ASN A 142 14.07 -0.21 -4.96
CA ASN A 142 13.78 0.96 -5.77
C ASN A 142 14.23 0.69 -7.20
N LEU A 143 13.38 1.04 -8.16
CA LEU A 143 13.64 0.94 -9.57
C LEU A 143 14.26 2.23 -10.10
N PRO A 144 15.16 2.13 -11.10
CA PRO A 144 15.67 3.31 -11.77
C PRO A 144 14.55 4.08 -12.47
N VAL A 145 14.55 5.40 -12.28
CA VAL A 145 13.61 6.31 -12.95
C VAL A 145 14.25 6.78 -14.28
N PRO A 146 13.48 6.93 -15.38
CA PRO A 146 14.04 7.38 -16.65
C PRO A 146 14.69 8.77 -16.58
N ALA A 147 15.69 9.01 -17.44
CA ALA A 147 16.33 10.31 -17.54
C ALA A 147 15.32 11.42 -17.94
N GLY A 148 15.41 12.56 -17.26
CA GLY A 148 14.55 13.72 -17.49
C GLY A 148 13.21 13.70 -16.74
N ILE A 149 12.85 12.60 -16.07
CA ILE A 149 11.77 12.61 -15.07
C ILE A 149 12.38 13.18 -13.77
N LYS A 150 12.06 14.44 -13.44
CA LYS A 150 12.60 15.08 -12.23
C LYS A 150 11.82 14.63 -11.00
N ARG A 151 12.55 14.33 -9.92
CA ARG A 151 12.02 13.86 -8.62
C ARG A 151 11.03 14.81 -7.93
N ASN A 152 10.90 16.05 -8.41
CA ASN A 152 10.07 17.10 -7.83
C ASN A 152 8.98 17.60 -8.80
N SER A 153 8.80 16.93 -9.94
CA SER A 153 7.83 17.31 -10.95
C SER A 153 6.56 16.47 -10.81
N MET A 154 5.37 16.97 -11.14
CA MET A 154 4.12 16.17 -11.12
C MET A 154 4.09 14.99 -12.12
N GLN A 155 5.24 14.63 -12.69
CA GLN A 155 5.43 13.56 -13.67
C GLN A 155 5.50 12.21 -12.95
N TYR A 156 4.33 11.65 -12.63
CA TYR A 156 4.23 10.30 -12.07
C TYR A 156 4.49 9.25 -13.15
N LEU A 157 5.49 8.41 -12.91
CA LEU A 157 5.75 7.22 -13.70
C LEU A 157 4.72 6.15 -13.31
N SER A 158 3.95 5.69 -14.29
CA SER A 158 2.91 4.68 -14.13
C SER A 158 3.30 3.40 -14.87
N VAL A 159 2.95 2.24 -14.32
CA VAL A 159 3.15 0.95 -14.99
C VAL A 159 2.03 0.73 -15.99
N GLN A 160 2.40 0.59 -17.26
CA GLN A 160 1.47 0.37 -18.36
C GLN A 160 1.43 -1.11 -18.74
N TYR A 161 2.60 -1.72 -18.90
CA TYR A 161 2.73 -3.14 -19.22
C TYR A 161 3.87 -3.76 -18.42
N PHE A 162 3.69 -4.99 -17.97
CA PHE A 162 4.72 -5.77 -17.31
C PHE A 162 4.54 -7.23 -17.65
N ASN A 163 5.61 -7.91 -18.05
CA ASN A 163 5.64 -9.36 -18.07
C ASN A 163 7.07 -9.91 -18.07
N VAL A 164 7.20 -11.18 -17.69
CA VAL A 164 8.46 -11.92 -17.66
C VAL A 164 8.23 -13.31 -18.25
N LEU A 165 9.09 -13.71 -19.17
CA LEU A 165 9.12 -15.05 -19.75
C LEU A 165 9.58 -16.09 -18.72
N PRO A 166 9.30 -17.39 -18.94
CA PRO A 166 9.79 -18.46 -18.07
C PRO A 166 11.31 -18.52 -17.91
N SER A 167 12.08 -17.96 -18.86
CA SER A 167 13.53 -17.84 -18.77
C SER A 167 14.01 -16.81 -17.73
N GLY A 168 13.11 -16.00 -17.17
CA GLY A 168 13.46 -14.88 -16.29
C GLY A 168 13.66 -13.55 -17.02
N ASN A 169 13.76 -13.56 -18.35
CA ASN A 169 13.81 -12.35 -19.17
C ASN A 169 12.46 -11.65 -19.22
N GLY A 170 12.42 -10.35 -18.98
CA GLY A 170 11.17 -9.59 -18.90
C GLY A 170 11.28 -8.14 -19.31
N GLN A 171 10.11 -7.51 -19.42
CA GLN A 171 9.95 -6.12 -19.80
C GLN A 171 8.98 -5.40 -18.86
N LEU A 172 9.31 -4.15 -18.56
CA LEU A 172 8.46 -3.19 -17.88
C LEU A 172 8.34 -1.97 -18.77
N ILE A 173 7.12 -1.70 -19.23
CA ILE A 173 6.79 -0.50 -19.97
C ILE A 173 6.05 0.44 -19.04
N SER A 174 6.56 1.64 -18.93
CA SER A 174 6.02 2.69 -18.09
C SER A 174 5.77 3.97 -18.90
N ALA A 175 4.88 4.81 -18.39
CA ALA A 175 4.57 6.08 -19.01
C ALA A 175 4.44 7.19 -17.96
N ALA A 176 4.85 8.40 -18.34
CA ALA A 176 4.72 9.59 -17.52
C ALA A 176 4.30 10.77 -18.39
N TYR A 177 3.42 11.62 -17.86
CA TYR A 177 3.06 12.86 -18.52
C TYR A 177 4.22 13.85 -18.40
N ASP A 178 4.63 14.41 -19.53
CA ASP A 178 5.54 15.54 -19.56
C ASP A 178 4.74 16.84 -19.53
N ALA A 179 4.80 17.52 -18.38
CA ALA A 179 4.18 18.82 -18.15
C ALA A 179 5.17 19.99 -18.27
N SER A 180 6.34 19.79 -18.90
CA SER A 180 7.35 20.84 -19.05
C SER A 180 6.90 22.04 -19.88
N LYS A 181 5.83 21.91 -20.69
CA LYS A 181 5.25 23.00 -21.46
C LYS A 181 3.82 23.28 -20.99
N VAL A 182 3.57 24.52 -20.57
CA VAL A 182 2.24 25.00 -20.16
C VAL A 182 1.25 24.79 -21.32
N GLY A 183 0.10 24.18 -21.04
CA GLY A 183 -0.95 23.90 -22.03
C GLY A 183 -0.70 22.71 -22.96
N LYS A 184 0.44 22.01 -22.86
CA LYS A 184 0.75 20.81 -23.67
C LYS A 184 1.28 19.69 -22.80
N THR A 185 0.45 18.69 -22.51
CA THR A 185 0.88 17.45 -21.87
C THR A 185 1.18 16.39 -22.94
N LYS A 186 2.42 15.90 -22.98
CA LYS A 186 2.80 14.78 -23.86
C LYS A 186 3.12 13.56 -23.02
N LEU A 187 2.48 12.43 -23.32
CA LEU A 187 2.82 11.17 -22.67
C LEU A 187 4.15 10.64 -23.22
N ARG A 188 5.14 10.46 -22.34
CA ARG A 188 6.43 9.84 -22.65
C ARG A 188 6.41 8.38 -22.21
N TRP A 189 6.97 7.52 -23.05
CA TRP A 189 6.99 6.07 -22.85
C TRP A 189 8.41 5.57 -22.65
N PHE A 190 8.57 4.60 -21.76
CA PHE A 190 9.86 4.06 -21.39
C PHE A 190 9.80 2.55 -21.29
N ARG A 191 10.94 1.90 -21.54
CA ARG A 191 11.11 0.45 -21.39
C ARG A 191 12.32 0.14 -20.53
N SER A 192 12.12 -0.74 -19.56
CA SER A 192 13.19 -1.42 -18.82
C SER A 192 13.14 -2.91 -19.09
N HIS A 193 14.29 -3.56 -18.95
CA HIS A 193 14.45 -5.00 -19.06
C HIS A 193 14.92 -5.59 -17.73
N THR A 194 14.65 -6.87 -17.57
CA THR A 194 15.17 -7.71 -16.49
C THR A 194 15.58 -9.04 -17.10
N ASN A 195 16.58 -9.69 -16.53
CA ASN A 195 17.00 -11.05 -16.87
C ASN A 195 16.82 -12.03 -15.69
N ASP A 196 16.18 -11.58 -14.62
CA ASP A 196 16.14 -12.31 -13.36
C ASP A 196 14.78 -12.22 -12.66
N TRP A 197 13.69 -12.34 -13.42
CA TRP A 197 12.33 -12.30 -12.86
C TRP A 197 11.95 -10.96 -12.20
N GLY A 198 12.63 -9.88 -12.57
CA GLY A 198 12.34 -8.53 -12.07
C GLY A 198 13.00 -8.21 -10.74
N TYR A 199 14.01 -8.97 -10.29
CA TYR A 199 14.80 -8.64 -9.10
C TYR A 199 15.78 -7.50 -9.36
N HIS A 200 16.27 -7.38 -10.59
CA HIS A 200 17.02 -6.26 -11.11
C HIS A 200 16.38 -5.75 -12.41
N TRP A 201 16.49 -4.45 -12.61
CA TRP A 201 15.96 -3.77 -13.78
C TRP A 201 16.99 -2.80 -14.32
N ASP A 202 17.16 -2.83 -15.63
CA ASP A 202 17.99 -1.86 -16.32
C ASP A 202 17.36 -0.47 -16.26
N LYS A 203 18.22 0.54 -16.39
CA LYS A 203 17.78 1.93 -16.51
C LYS A 203 16.79 2.06 -17.68
N PRO A 204 15.62 2.68 -17.49
CA PRO A 204 14.62 2.74 -18.57
C PRO A 204 15.09 3.64 -19.72
N GLY A 205 14.97 3.14 -20.95
CA GLY A 205 15.19 3.89 -22.19
C GLY A 205 13.87 4.41 -22.78
N PRO A 206 13.87 5.54 -23.51
CA PRO A 206 12.68 6.04 -24.18
C PRO A 206 12.24 5.10 -25.31
N ILE A 207 10.93 4.97 -25.53
CA ILE A 207 10.35 4.25 -26.66
C ILE A 207 9.21 5.05 -27.29
N GLN A 208 8.81 4.67 -28.50
CA GLN A 208 7.54 5.12 -29.06
C GLN A 208 6.36 4.52 -28.30
N ALA A 209 5.20 5.19 -28.36
CA ALA A 209 3.97 4.68 -27.77
C ALA A 209 3.63 3.29 -28.36
N PRO A 210 3.31 2.30 -27.52
CA PRO A 210 2.85 1.01 -28.02
C PRO A 210 1.59 1.14 -28.87
N LYS A 211 1.43 0.25 -29.86
CA LYS A 211 0.23 0.17 -30.70
C LYS A 211 -1.02 -0.16 -29.85
N LYS A 212 -2.23 0.15 -30.36
CA LYS A 212 -3.48 -0.28 -29.72
C LYS A 212 -3.48 -1.81 -29.51
N LYS A 213 -4.03 -2.27 -28.38
CA LYS A 213 -4.07 -3.70 -27.97
C LYS A 213 -2.70 -4.36 -27.78
N TYR A 214 -1.66 -3.57 -27.50
CA TYR A 214 -0.34 -4.13 -27.18
C TYR A 214 -0.41 -5.04 -25.94
N VAL A 215 0.24 -6.21 -26.02
CA VAL A 215 0.35 -7.18 -24.93
C VAL A 215 1.79 -7.70 -24.85
N LEU A 216 2.36 -7.67 -23.65
CA LEU A 216 3.63 -8.36 -23.37
C LEU A 216 3.38 -9.84 -23.09
N LYS A 217 4.04 -10.72 -23.84
CA LYS A 217 4.04 -12.16 -23.58
C LYS A 217 4.79 -12.46 -22.29
N GLY A 218 4.34 -13.47 -21.55
CA GLY A 218 5.03 -14.00 -20.38
C GLY A 218 4.11 -14.64 -19.36
N SER A 219 4.67 -14.91 -18.18
CA SER A 219 4.10 -15.76 -17.14
C SER A 219 3.18 -15.01 -16.17
N PHE A 220 3.27 -13.68 -16.15
CA PHE A 220 2.53 -12.84 -15.20
C PHE A 220 1.19 -12.39 -15.78
N ILE A 221 0.20 -12.37 -14.89
CA ILE A 221 -1.14 -11.87 -15.17
C ILE A 221 -1.41 -10.76 -14.13
N LYS A 222 -1.96 -9.63 -14.59
CA LYS A 222 -2.35 -8.54 -13.69
C LYS A 222 -3.50 -9.01 -12.79
N ALA A 223 -3.32 -8.89 -11.48
CA ALA A 223 -4.38 -9.15 -10.52
C ALA A 223 -5.37 -7.99 -10.50
N GLN A 224 -6.65 -8.32 -10.35
CA GLN A 224 -7.71 -7.35 -10.21
C GLN A 224 -7.87 -6.96 -8.74
N GLU A 225 -7.86 -5.67 -8.47
CA GLU A 225 -8.18 -5.13 -7.15
C GLU A 225 -9.66 -5.31 -6.83
N PHE A 226 -9.97 -5.54 -5.56
CA PHE A 226 -11.33 -5.55 -5.03
C PHE A 226 -11.34 -5.18 -3.54
N PRO A 227 -12.50 -4.76 -2.98
CA PRO A 227 -12.62 -4.47 -1.55
C PRO A 227 -12.20 -5.67 -0.70
N ALA A 228 -11.35 -5.43 0.29
CA ALA A 228 -10.88 -6.48 1.17
C ALA A 228 -12.05 -7.14 1.92
N PRO A 229 -12.28 -8.46 1.74
CA PRO A 229 -13.44 -9.12 2.31
C PRO A 229 -13.27 -9.27 3.82
N TRP A 230 -14.39 -9.18 4.55
CA TRP A 230 -14.38 -9.18 6.02
C TRP A 230 -13.68 -10.40 6.61
N TRP A 231 -13.88 -11.60 6.05
CA TRP A 231 -13.22 -12.82 6.52
C TRP A 231 -11.68 -12.74 6.44
N LEU A 232 -11.14 -12.06 5.43
CA LEU A 232 -9.70 -11.92 5.24
C LEU A 232 -9.13 -10.92 6.25
N ILE A 233 -9.79 -9.77 6.42
CA ILE A 233 -9.43 -8.76 7.44
C ILE A 233 -9.55 -9.34 8.85
N SER A 234 -10.63 -10.07 9.15
CA SER A 234 -10.84 -10.71 10.45
C SER A 234 -9.75 -11.74 10.76
N SER A 235 -9.29 -12.49 9.75
CA SER A 235 -8.17 -13.42 9.93
C SER A 235 -6.85 -12.70 10.25
N LEU A 236 -6.63 -11.50 9.70
CA LEU A 236 -5.48 -10.65 10.01
C LEU A 236 -5.57 -10.08 11.42
N LEU A 237 -6.75 -9.58 11.81
CA LEU A 237 -7.00 -9.03 13.15
C LEU A 237 -6.79 -10.04 14.27
N LYS A 238 -7.15 -11.32 14.07
CA LYS A 238 -6.96 -12.39 15.05
C LYS A 238 -5.49 -12.62 15.43
N GLN A 239 -4.54 -12.27 14.56
CA GLN A 239 -3.11 -12.44 14.81
C GLN A 239 -2.41 -11.13 15.19
N ALA A 240 -3.07 -9.98 14.99
CA ALA A 240 -2.49 -8.68 15.31
C ALA A 240 -2.35 -8.55 16.83
N ARG A 241 -1.16 -8.12 17.28
CA ARG A 241 -0.86 -7.87 18.70
C ARG A 241 -1.27 -6.46 19.09
#